data_AF-A0A562Q7J7-F1
#
_entry.id   AF-A0A562Q7J7-F1
#
_cell.length_a   1.000
_cell.length_b   1.000
_cell.length_c   1.000
_cell.angle_alpha   90.00
_cell.angle_beta   90.00
_cell.angle_gamma   90.00
#
_symmetry.space_group_name_H-M   'P 1'
#
loop_
_entity.id
_entity.type
_entity.pdbx_description
1 polymer ?
#
loop_
_entity_poly.entity_id
_entity_poly.type
_entity_poly.pdbx_seq_one_letter_code
_entity_poly.pdbx_strand_id
1 'polypeptide(L)'
;MSRSGISKADVQHAIEMLEKEGKSVTVPDIRVLIGGSFTTIQRFKKEIEADRQTMTGPAGRIRRDITELVAQLEDKLIQIARLEAEGAKAALKAGEQAMAEKLRLANERLSSLQEKNRDLEMRLAGAESMAREYSEKYNAANNELARQAVDLTYSQRESATRGQRIETLSSELKTARDALEAFQEAVQRQRAQEQEQHASAANDLRAYQARLVADLEQLRSENLRLAQRLETEQQKNTDLVRQIAKLEGYLQTGPT
;
A
#
# COMPACT_ATOMS: atom_id res chain seq x y z
N MET A 1 -66.46 -34.00 -111.33
CA MET A 1 -66.88 -33.91 -109.91
C MET A 1 -66.16 -35.00 -109.14
N SER A 2 -65.42 -34.60 -108.09
CA SER A 2 -64.42 -35.41 -107.39
C SER A 2 -65.01 -36.70 -106.84
N ARG A 3 -64.44 -37.86 -107.22
CA ARG A 3 -64.69 -39.15 -106.57
C ARG A 3 -63.98 -39.11 -105.22
N SER A 4 -64.68 -38.70 -104.16
CA SER A 4 -64.15 -38.85 -102.80
C SER A 4 -64.01 -40.34 -102.51
N GLY A 5 -62.77 -40.84 -102.48
CA GLY A 5 -62.46 -42.19 -102.05
C GLY A 5 -62.70 -42.32 -100.56
N ILE A 6 -63.18 -43.49 -100.12
CA ILE A 6 -63.37 -43.80 -98.70
C ILE A 6 -62.02 -43.96 -98.02
N SER A 7 -61.88 -43.40 -96.82
CA SER A 7 -60.66 -43.53 -96.01
C SER A 7 -60.75 -44.70 -95.00
N LYS A 8 -59.59 -45.16 -94.51
CA LYS A 8 -59.51 -46.16 -93.44
C LYS A 8 -60.20 -45.69 -92.15
N ALA A 9 -60.20 -44.38 -91.86
CA ALA A 9 -60.86 -43.80 -90.69
C ALA A 9 -62.40 -43.88 -90.80
N ASP A 10 -62.96 -43.68 -92.00
CA ASP A 10 -64.40 -43.80 -92.23
C ASP A 10 -64.88 -45.25 -92.03
N VAL A 11 -64.08 -46.23 -92.49
CA VAL A 11 -64.34 -47.67 -92.26
C VAL A 11 -64.23 -48.02 -90.78
N GLN A 12 -63.23 -47.48 -90.08
CA GLN A 12 -63.05 -47.68 -88.64
C GLN A 12 -64.24 -47.15 -87.84
N HIS A 13 -64.71 -45.94 -88.16
CA HIS A 13 -65.83 -45.31 -87.47
C HIS A 13 -67.15 -46.06 -87.71
N ALA A 14 -67.38 -46.54 -88.93
CA ALA A 14 -68.54 -47.37 -89.25
C ALA A 14 -68.53 -48.72 -88.52
N ILE A 15 -67.36 -49.35 -88.39
CA ILE A 15 -67.17 -50.56 -87.58
C ILE A 15 -67.53 -50.28 -86.12
N GLU A 16 -67.01 -49.20 -85.54
CA GLU A 16 -67.26 -48.83 -84.14
C GLU A 16 -68.73 -48.49 -83.85
N MET A 17 -69.42 -47.84 -84.80
CA MET A 17 -70.85 -47.58 -84.69
C MET A 17 -71.66 -48.89 -84.74
N LEU A 18 -71.35 -49.79 -85.67
CA LEU A 18 -72.01 -51.10 -85.76
C LEU A 18 -71.76 -51.95 -84.51
N GLU A 19 -70.55 -51.92 -83.95
CA GLU A 19 -70.19 -52.62 -82.72
C GLU A 19 -70.95 -52.06 -81.50
N LYS A 20 -71.06 -50.72 -81.36
CA LYS A 20 -71.83 -50.08 -80.27
C LYS A 20 -73.33 -50.36 -80.36
N GLU A 21 -73.86 -50.52 -81.58
CA GLU A 21 -75.26 -50.87 -81.83
C GLU A 21 -75.54 -52.38 -81.72
N GLY A 22 -74.51 -53.21 -81.46
CA GLY A 22 -74.65 -54.67 -81.35
C GLY A 22 -75.01 -55.36 -82.68
N LYS A 23 -74.78 -54.70 -83.81
CA LYS A 23 -75.08 -55.20 -85.16
C LYS A 23 -73.89 -55.96 -85.76
N SER A 24 -74.14 -56.80 -86.77
CA SER A 24 -73.08 -57.57 -87.44
C SER A 24 -72.11 -56.65 -88.19
N VAL A 25 -70.81 -56.82 -87.94
CA VAL A 25 -69.76 -56.04 -88.61
C VAL A 25 -69.34 -56.76 -89.91
N THR A 26 -70.25 -56.80 -90.88
CA THR A 26 -69.97 -57.36 -92.22
C THR A 26 -69.65 -56.26 -93.22
N VAL A 27 -68.91 -56.60 -94.30
CA VAL A 27 -68.55 -55.63 -95.35
C VAL A 27 -69.80 -55.00 -95.99
N PRO A 28 -70.91 -55.74 -96.24
CA PRO A 28 -72.17 -55.15 -96.68
C PRO A 28 -72.76 -54.14 -95.68
N ASP A 29 -72.76 -54.45 -94.38
CA ASP A 29 -73.33 -53.57 -93.35
C ASP A 29 -72.54 -52.27 -93.22
N ILE A 30 -71.21 -52.37 -93.23
CA ILE A 30 -70.32 -51.19 -93.24
C ILE A 30 -70.60 -50.33 -94.49
N ARG A 31 -70.77 -50.99 -95.64
CA ARG A 31 -71.05 -50.31 -96.92
C ARG A 31 -72.40 -49.59 -96.92
N VAL A 32 -73.41 -50.08 -96.21
CA VAL A 32 -74.71 -49.39 -96.07
C VAL A 32 -74.55 -48.06 -95.33
N LEU A 33 -73.62 -47.97 -94.37
CA LEU A 33 -73.38 -46.76 -93.58
C LEU A 33 -72.55 -45.69 -94.32
N ILE A 34 -71.48 -46.08 -95.02
CA ILE A 34 -70.50 -45.13 -95.59
C ILE A 34 -70.38 -45.16 -97.11
N GLY A 35 -71.08 -46.08 -97.79
CA GLY A 35 -71.03 -46.26 -99.25
C GLY A 35 -69.74 -46.93 -99.75
N GLY A 36 -69.48 -46.88 -101.06
CA GLY A 36 -68.21 -47.23 -101.71
C GLY A 36 -68.01 -48.67 -102.19
N SER A 37 -66.75 -49.05 -102.47
CA SER A 37 -66.40 -50.35 -103.08
C SER A 37 -66.21 -51.43 -102.01
N PHE A 38 -66.84 -52.59 -102.23
CA PHE A 38 -66.72 -53.76 -101.38
C PHE A 38 -65.27 -54.16 -101.14
N THR A 39 -64.43 -54.16 -102.18
CA THR A 39 -63.02 -54.56 -102.10
C THR A 39 -62.18 -53.59 -101.27
N THR A 40 -62.47 -52.29 -101.35
CA THR A 40 -61.79 -51.24 -100.58
C THR A 40 -62.16 -51.34 -99.10
N ILE A 41 -63.45 -51.54 -98.79
CA ILE A 41 -63.92 -51.72 -97.41
C ILE A 41 -63.38 -53.03 -96.84
N GLN A 42 -63.37 -54.12 -97.60
CA GLN A 42 -62.82 -55.41 -97.17
C GLN A 42 -61.33 -55.32 -96.88
N ARG A 43 -60.56 -54.60 -97.70
CA ARG A 43 -59.14 -54.35 -97.47
C ARG A 43 -58.92 -53.54 -96.19
N PHE A 44 -59.62 -52.41 -96.04
CA PHE A 44 -59.48 -51.60 -94.84
C PHE A 44 -59.97 -52.31 -93.57
N LYS A 45 -61.05 -53.10 -93.64
CA LYS A 45 -61.51 -53.95 -92.53
C LYS A 45 -60.43 -54.97 -92.13
N LYS A 46 -59.77 -55.62 -93.09
CA LYS A 46 -58.65 -56.55 -92.80
C LYS A 46 -57.44 -55.85 -92.20
N GLU A 47 -57.07 -54.67 -92.71
CA GLU A 47 -55.96 -53.87 -92.17
C GLU A 47 -56.27 -53.40 -90.74
N ILE A 48 -57.51 -52.97 -90.48
CA ILE A 48 -58.01 -52.61 -89.14
C ILE A 48 -58.01 -53.82 -88.20
N GLU A 49 -58.43 -54.99 -88.67
CA GLU A 49 -58.42 -56.23 -87.88
C GLU A 49 -56.98 -56.67 -87.57
N ALA A 50 -56.05 -56.54 -88.51
CA ALA A 50 -54.62 -56.82 -88.30
C ALA A 50 -53.98 -55.84 -87.29
N ASP A 51 -54.32 -54.54 -87.36
CA ASP A 51 -53.86 -53.53 -86.40
C ASP A 51 -54.43 -53.80 -85.00
N ARG A 52 -55.72 -54.14 -84.90
CA ARG A 52 -56.39 -54.54 -83.65
C ARG A 52 -55.79 -55.83 -83.08
N GLN A 53 -55.48 -56.83 -83.90
CA GLN A 53 -54.79 -58.06 -83.47
C GLN A 53 -53.36 -57.80 -83.00
N THR A 54 -52.67 -56.83 -83.58
CA THR A 54 -51.32 -56.43 -83.13
C THR A 54 -51.37 -55.74 -81.76
N MET A 55 -52.43 -54.97 -81.49
CA MET A 55 -52.68 -54.29 -80.21
C MET A 55 -53.28 -55.21 -79.12
N THR A 56 -53.94 -56.31 -79.48
CA THR A 56 -54.64 -57.22 -78.54
C THR A 56 -54.02 -58.62 -78.42
N GLY A 57 -53.15 -58.98 -79.36
CA GLY A 57 -52.36 -60.19 -79.36
C GLY A 57 -51.22 -60.17 -78.34
N PRO A 58 -50.37 -61.22 -78.30
CA PRO A 58 -49.32 -61.38 -77.30
C PRO A 58 -48.38 -60.17 -77.18
N ALA A 59 -48.00 -59.55 -78.29
CA ALA A 59 -47.14 -58.37 -78.33
C ALA A 59 -47.80 -57.11 -77.73
N GLY A 60 -49.10 -56.91 -77.98
CA GLY A 60 -49.86 -55.80 -77.41
C GLY A 60 -50.10 -55.94 -75.90
N ARG A 61 -50.28 -57.17 -75.40
CA ARG A 61 -50.33 -57.47 -73.96
C ARG A 61 -49.00 -57.20 -73.28
N ILE A 62 -47.89 -57.72 -73.84
CA ILE A 62 -46.53 -57.45 -73.34
C ILE A 62 -46.25 -55.94 -73.27
N ARG A 63 -46.66 -55.17 -74.30
CA ARG A 63 -46.49 -53.71 -74.30
C ARG A 63 -47.28 -53.03 -73.17
N ARG A 64 -48.51 -53.47 -72.91
CA ARG A 64 -49.35 -52.96 -71.83
C ARG A 64 -48.75 -53.29 -70.46
N ASP A 65 -48.35 -54.55 -70.26
CA ASP A 65 -47.75 -55.02 -69.00
C ASP A 65 -46.43 -54.29 -68.70
N ILE A 66 -45.60 -54.03 -69.71
CA ILE A 66 -44.38 -53.21 -69.58
C ILE A 66 -44.73 -51.76 -69.21
N THR A 67 -45.74 -51.17 -69.85
CA THR A 67 -46.15 -49.78 -69.56
C THR A 67 -46.67 -49.65 -68.13
N GLU A 68 -47.45 -50.64 -67.68
CA GLU A 68 -47.97 -50.70 -66.31
C GLU A 68 -46.85 -50.91 -65.28
N LEU A 69 -45.88 -51.77 -65.58
CA LEU A 69 -44.70 -51.96 -64.73
C LEU A 69 -43.86 -50.68 -64.64
N VAL A 70 -43.66 -49.97 -65.75
CA VAL A 70 -42.94 -48.69 -65.78
C VAL A 70 -43.68 -47.64 -64.94
N ALA A 71 -45.00 -47.55 -65.05
CA ALA A 71 -45.80 -46.63 -64.23
C ALA A 71 -45.69 -46.96 -62.72
N GLN A 72 -45.77 -48.24 -62.36
CA GLN A 72 -45.56 -48.68 -60.97
C GLN A 72 -44.14 -48.36 -60.46
N LEU A 73 -43.13 -48.48 -61.34
CA LEU A 73 -41.75 -48.14 -61.00
C LEU A 73 -41.58 -46.63 -60.78
N GLU A 74 -42.22 -45.81 -61.63
CA GLU A 74 -42.26 -44.35 -61.52
C GLU A 74 -42.93 -43.92 -60.21
N ASP A 75 -44.11 -44.47 -59.89
CA ASP A 75 -44.80 -44.20 -58.63
C ASP A 75 -43.96 -44.58 -57.42
N LYS A 76 -43.28 -45.74 -57.48
CA LYS A 76 -42.38 -46.19 -56.41
C LYS A 76 -41.16 -45.28 -56.27
N LEU A 77 -40.57 -44.82 -57.37
CA LEU A 77 -39.47 -43.85 -57.36
C LEU A 77 -39.90 -42.50 -56.77
N ILE A 78 -41.08 -42.01 -57.13
CA ILE A 78 -41.64 -40.77 -56.57
C ILE A 78 -41.87 -40.92 -55.07
N GLN A 79 -42.39 -42.06 -54.61
CA GLN A 79 -42.57 -42.33 -53.17
C GLN A 79 -41.24 -42.36 -52.43
N ILE A 80 -40.23 -43.06 -52.96
CA ILE A 80 -38.89 -43.12 -52.36
C ILE A 80 -38.27 -41.71 -52.29
N ALA A 81 -38.31 -40.95 -53.39
CA ALA A 81 -37.78 -39.60 -53.43
C ALA A 81 -38.49 -38.65 -52.46
N ARG A 82 -39.81 -38.79 -52.27
CA ARG A 82 -40.57 -38.03 -51.27
C ARG A 82 -40.14 -38.38 -49.85
N LEU A 83 -40.01 -39.67 -49.53
CA LEU A 83 -39.56 -40.14 -48.22
C LEU A 83 -38.14 -39.65 -47.90
N GLU A 84 -37.22 -39.71 -48.87
CA GLU A 84 -35.86 -39.18 -48.72
C GLU A 84 -35.88 -37.66 -48.51
N ALA A 85 -36.68 -36.92 -49.29
CA ALA A 85 -36.81 -35.47 -49.15
C ALA A 85 -37.42 -35.07 -47.79
N GLU A 86 -38.42 -35.79 -47.30
CA GLU A 86 -38.99 -35.58 -45.98
C GLU A 86 -38.00 -35.90 -44.86
N GLY A 87 -37.25 -37.00 -45.00
CA GLY A 87 -36.17 -37.36 -44.07
C GLY A 87 -35.07 -36.30 -44.02
N ALA A 88 -34.63 -35.80 -45.17
CA ALA A 88 -33.64 -34.74 -45.27
C ALA A 88 -34.14 -33.42 -44.66
N LYS A 89 -35.41 -33.05 -44.91
CA LYS A 89 -36.03 -31.86 -44.30
C LYS A 89 -36.13 -31.99 -42.78
N ALA A 90 -36.50 -33.17 -42.27
CA ALA A 90 -36.57 -33.44 -40.85
C ALA A 90 -35.18 -33.35 -40.19
N ALA A 91 -34.15 -33.92 -40.82
CA ALA A 91 -32.77 -33.86 -40.35
C ALA A 91 -32.24 -32.41 -40.34
N LEU A 92 -32.51 -31.64 -41.40
CA LEU A 92 -32.13 -30.22 -41.48
C LEU A 92 -32.80 -29.43 -40.36
N LYS A 93 -34.12 -29.58 -40.18
CA LYS A 93 -34.87 -28.88 -39.12
C LYS A 93 -34.36 -29.23 -37.72
N ALA A 94 -34.04 -30.50 -37.48
CA ALA A 94 -33.43 -30.94 -36.21
C ALA A 94 -32.04 -30.30 -36.01
N GLY A 95 -31.23 -30.22 -37.08
CA GLY A 95 -29.93 -29.55 -37.06
C GLY A 95 -30.03 -28.06 -36.76
N GLU A 96 -30.97 -27.35 -37.39
CA GLU A 96 -31.25 -25.93 -37.15
C GLU A 96 -31.67 -25.68 -35.71
N GLN A 97 -32.57 -26.50 -35.16
CA GLN A 97 -33.01 -26.41 -33.77
C GLN A 97 -31.84 -26.65 -32.80
N ALA A 98 -31.01 -27.66 -33.04
CA ALA A 98 -29.85 -27.94 -32.21
C ALA A 98 -28.81 -26.81 -32.26
N MET A 99 -28.59 -26.20 -33.43
CA MET A 99 -27.67 -25.06 -33.57
C MET A 99 -28.23 -23.79 -32.92
N ALA A 100 -29.53 -23.52 -33.08
CA ALA A 100 -30.19 -22.40 -32.43
C ALA A 100 -30.09 -22.50 -30.89
N GLU A 101 -30.29 -23.69 -30.34
CA GLU A 101 -30.16 -23.92 -28.89
C GLU A 101 -28.72 -23.75 -28.42
N LYS A 102 -27.73 -24.26 -29.17
CA LYS A 102 -26.31 -24.02 -28.86
C LYS A 102 -25.96 -22.54 -28.88
N LEU A 103 -26.48 -21.79 -29.86
CA LEU A 103 -26.26 -20.35 -29.96
C LEU A 103 -26.88 -19.60 -28.78
N ARG A 104 -28.11 -19.99 -28.38
CA ARG A 104 -28.80 -19.43 -27.21
C ARG A 104 -27.98 -19.63 -25.94
N LEU A 105 -27.55 -20.87 -25.67
CA LEU A 105 -26.73 -21.20 -24.50
C LEU A 105 -25.38 -20.49 -24.51
N ALA A 106 -24.74 -20.36 -25.68
CA ALA A 106 -23.49 -19.63 -25.82
C ALA A 106 -23.66 -18.14 -25.50
N ASN A 107 -24.74 -17.52 -25.99
CA ASN A 107 -25.05 -16.12 -25.70
C ASN A 107 -25.36 -15.87 -24.22
N GLU A 108 -26.11 -16.77 -23.58
CA GLU A 108 -26.38 -16.69 -22.12
C GLU A 108 -25.08 -16.78 -21.32
N ARG A 109 -24.19 -17.71 -21.69
CA ARG A 109 -22.89 -17.85 -21.04
C ARG A 109 -22.01 -16.63 -21.26
N LEU A 110 -22.02 -16.05 -22.46
CA LEU A 110 -21.27 -14.84 -22.77
C LEU A 110 -21.78 -13.64 -21.97
N SER A 111 -23.09 -13.46 -21.86
CA SER A 111 -23.70 -12.42 -21.02
C SER A 111 -23.31 -12.59 -19.54
N SER A 112 -23.39 -13.81 -19.01
CA SER A 112 -22.99 -14.09 -17.62
C SER A 112 -21.50 -13.83 -17.37
N LEU A 113 -20.63 -14.15 -18.35
CA LEU A 113 -19.20 -13.87 -18.25
C LEU A 113 -18.93 -12.37 -18.31
N GLN A 114 -19.64 -11.61 -19.14
CA GLN A 114 -19.51 -10.16 -19.21
C GLN A 114 -19.91 -9.48 -17.90
N GLU A 115 -21.01 -9.91 -17.28
CA GLU A 115 -21.43 -9.41 -15.96
C GLU A 115 -20.38 -9.70 -14.88
N LYS A 116 -19.85 -10.94 -14.85
CA LYS A 116 -18.78 -11.31 -13.91
C LYS A 116 -17.51 -10.49 -14.13
N ASN A 117 -17.13 -10.24 -15.40
CA ASN A 117 -15.96 -9.41 -15.69
C ASN A 117 -16.16 -8.00 -15.18
N ARG A 118 -17.34 -7.43 -15.39
CA ARG A 118 -17.68 -6.08 -14.91
C ARG A 118 -17.66 -5.99 -13.37
N ASP A 119 -18.18 -7.01 -12.68
CA ASP A 119 -18.07 -7.10 -11.21
C ASP A 119 -16.60 -7.16 -10.75
N LEU A 120 -15.79 -8.00 -11.39
CA LEU A 120 -14.37 -8.13 -11.08
C LEU A 120 -13.61 -6.82 -11.32
N GLU A 121 -13.88 -6.11 -12.42
CA GLU A 121 -13.31 -4.80 -12.72
C GLU A 121 -13.66 -3.77 -11.65
N MET A 122 -14.93 -3.71 -11.21
CA MET A 122 -15.34 -2.82 -10.12
C MET A 122 -14.64 -3.16 -8.80
N ARG A 123 -14.52 -4.45 -8.47
CA ARG A 123 -13.83 -4.91 -7.26
C ARG A 123 -12.34 -4.61 -7.31
N LEU A 124 -11.70 -4.77 -8.48
CA LEU A 124 -10.31 -4.44 -8.69
C LEU A 124 -10.07 -2.94 -8.53
N ALA A 125 -10.89 -2.10 -9.16
CA ALA A 125 -10.81 -0.65 -9.00
C ALA A 125 -10.98 -0.21 -7.55
N GLY A 126 -11.91 -0.83 -6.81
CA GLY A 126 -12.08 -0.59 -5.37
C GLY A 126 -10.85 -1.00 -4.56
N ALA A 127 -10.28 -2.17 -4.84
CA ALA A 127 -9.06 -2.65 -4.18
C ALA A 127 -7.85 -1.75 -4.46
N GLU A 128 -7.67 -1.30 -5.69
CA GLU A 128 -6.62 -0.36 -6.08
C GLU A 128 -6.77 0.99 -5.37
N SER A 129 -7.99 1.51 -5.27
CA SER A 129 -8.28 2.75 -4.54
C SER A 129 -7.92 2.62 -3.06
N MET A 130 -8.32 1.53 -2.40
CA MET A 130 -7.96 1.27 -1.00
C MET A 130 -6.45 1.12 -0.84
N ALA A 131 -5.78 0.39 -1.73
CA ALA A 131 -4.33 0.22 -1.68
C ALA A 131 -3.57 1.56 -1.79
N ARG A 132 -4.04 2.47 -2.65
CA ARG A 132 -3.49 3.83 -2.75
C ARG A 132 -3.70 4.61 -1.46
N GLU A 133 -4.91 4.61 -0.90
CA GLU A 133 -5.20 5.30 0.35
C GLU A 133 -4.34 4.77 1.52
N TYR A 134 -4.19 3.45 1.64
CA TYR A 134 -3.32 2.86 2.66
C TYR A 134 -1.85 3.22 2.44
N SER A 135 -1.38 3.25 1.19
CA SER A 135 -0.02 3.65 0.87
C SER A 135 0.24 5.12 1.26
N GLU A 136 -0.69 6.01 0.97
CA GLU A 136 -0.61 7.43 1.35
C GLU A 136 -0.59 7.60 2.88
N LYS A 137 -1.50 6.93 3.60
CA LYS A 137 -1.53 6.95 5.07
C LYS A 137 -0.24 6.39 5.67
N TYR A 138 0.27 5.30 5.13
CA TYR A 138 1.51 4.70 5.58
C TYR A 138 2.71 5.63 5.38
N ASN A 139 2.79 6.27 4.21
CA ASN A 139 3.85 7.25 3.92
C ASN A 139 3.74 8.49 4.82
N ALA A 140 2.53 8.99 5.07
CA ALA A 140 2.29 10.09 5.99
C ALA A 140 2.75 9.74 7.43
N ALA A 141 2.37 8.57 7.93
CA ALA A 141 2.77 8.08 9.24
C ALA A 141 4.29 7.90 9.35
N ASN A 142 4.95 7.34 8.33
CA ASN A 142 6.40 7.21 8.31
C ASN A 142 7.12 8.58 8.31
N ASN A 143 6.60 9.55 7.56
CA ASN A 143 7.15 10.90 7.57
C ASN A 143 6.99 11.58 8.94
N GLU A 144 5.85 11.40 9.60
CA GLU A 144 5.63 11.90 10.95
C GLU A 144 6.57 11.23 11.96
N LEU A 145 6.71 9.90 11.90
CA LEU A 145 7.62 9.15 12.75
C LEU A 145 9.07 9.60 12.56
N ALA A 146 9.49 9.85 11.32
CA ALA A 146 10.82 10.37 11.02
C ALA A 146 11.05 11.76 11.63
N ARG A 147 10.05 12.66 11.56
CA ARG A 147 10.12 13.98 12.20
C ARG A 147 10.22 13.86 13.72
N GLN A 148 9.37 13.05 14.33
CA GLN A 148 9.39 12.81 15.78
C GLN A 148 10.73 12.21 16.24
N ALA A 149 11.35 11.32 15.45
CA ALA A 149 12.66 10.76 15.77
C ALA A 149 13.77 11.83 15.75
N VAL A 150 13.73 12.76 14.79
CA VAL A 150 14.66 13.90 14.72
C VAL A 150 14.47 14.82 15.92
N ASP A 151 13.23 15.20 16.22
CA ASP A 151 12.89 16.08 17.35
C ASP A 151 13.31 15.46 18.69
N LEU A 152 13.09 14.15 18.87
CA LEU A 152 13.53 13.40 20.04
C LEU A 152 15.06 13.43 20.17
N THR A 153 15.78 13.20 19.07
CA THR A 153 17.24 13.23 19.06
C THR A 153 17.77 14.62 19.42
N TYR A 154 17.15 15.67 18.89
CA TYR A 154 17.50 17.05 19.21
C TYR A 154 17.26 17.35 20.71
N SER A 155 16.07 17.02 21.22
CA SER A 155 15.69 17.22 22.62
C SER A 155 16.61 16.46 23.60
N GLN A 156 17.01 15.24 23.24
CA GLN A 156 17.97 14.46 24.02
C GLN A 156 19.35 15.12 24.06
N ARG A 157 19.85 15.62 22.93
CA ARG A 157 21.13 16.35 22.88
C ARG A 157 21.08 17.63 23.71
N GLU A 158 20.01 18.42 23.57
CA GLU A 158 19.84 19.65 24.33
C GLU A 158 19.78 19.36 25.85
N SER A 159 19.05 18.32 26.24
CA SER A 159 18.97 17.88 27.64
C SER A 159 20.33 17.44 28.18
N ALA A 160 21.13 16.71 27.40
CA ALA A 160 22.47 16.31 27.78
C ALA A 160 23.41 17.52 27.95
N THR A 161 23.37 18.48 27.02
CA THR A 161 24.16 19.73 27.13
C THR A 161 23.77 20.54 28.36
N ARG A 162 22.46 20.66 28.65
CA ARG A 162 21.98 21.32 29.87
C ARG A 162 22.45 20.59 31.13
N GLY A 163 22.44 19.26 31.14
CA GLY A 163 22.98 18.44 32.22
C GLY A 163 24.45 18.72 32.50
N GLN A 164 25.30 18.70 31.47
CA GLN A 164 26.73 19.04 31.58
C GLN A 164 26.94 20.47 32.10
N ARG A 165 26.10 21.43 31.68
CA ARG A 165 26.17 22.81 32.17
C ARG A 165 25.84 22.90 33.66
N ILE A 166 24.83 22.16 34.12
CA ILE A 166 24.47 22.09 35.54
C ILE A 166 25.62 21.49 36.36
N GLU A 167 26.24 20.40 35.89
CA GLU A 167 27.40 19.79 36.55
C GLU A 167 28.57 20.78 36.65
N THR A 168 28.89 21.46 35.55
CA THR A 168 29.95 22.47 35.50
C THR A 168 29.68 23.60 36.50
N LEU A 169 28.48 24.19 36.47
CA LEU A 169 28.10 25.27 37.38
C LEU A 169 28.10 24.81 38.84
N SER A 170 27.68 23.56 39.11
CA SER A 170 27.71 23.00 40.46
C SER A 170 29.14 22.82 40.96
N SER A 171 30.07 22.41 40.09
CA SER A 171 31.49 22.32 40.40
C SER A 171 32.09 23.70 40.67
N GLU A 172 31.82 24.69 39.83
CA GLU A 172 32.25 26.09 40.02
C GLU A 172 31.73 26.66 41.35
N LEU A 173 30.45 26.42 41.67
CA LEU A 173 29.85 26.85 42.95
C LEU A 173 30.52 26.19 44.15
N LYS A 174 30.87 24.90 44.05
CA LYS A 174 31.60 24.20 45.11
C LYS A 174 32.98 24.82 45.30
N THR A 175 33.75 25.01 44.24
CA THR A 175 35.07 25.65 44.31
C THR A 175 35.00 27.07 44.87
N ALA A 176 33.97 27.85 44.51
CA ALA A 176 33.76 29.19 45.06
C ALA A 176 33.46 29.15 46.57
N ARG A 177 32.70 28.16 47.04
CA ARG A 177 32.45 27.94 48.48
C ARG A 177 33.73 27.54 49.21
N ASP A 178 34.47 26.56 48.70
CA ASP A 178 35.72 26.10 49.29
C ASP A 178 36.75 27.25 49.37
N ALA A 179 36.85 28.08 48.32
CA ALA A 179 37.71 29.26 48.31
C ALA A 179 37.28 30.32 49.33
N LEU A 180 35.98 30.52 49.52
CA LEU A 180 35.45 31.44 50.53
C LEU A 180 35.74 30.94 51.95
N GLU A 181 35.57 29.64 52.21
CA GLU A 181 35.90 29.02 53.49
C GLU A 181 37.40 29.16 53.79
N ALA A 182 38.26 28.83 52.82
CA ALA A 182 39.70 28.99 52.95
C ALA A 182 40.11 30.46 53.21
N PHE A 183 39.46 31.42 52.54
CA PHE A 183 39.68 32.85 52.79
C PHE A 183 39.25 33.25 54.22
N GLN A 184 38.09 32.79 54.68
CA GLN A 184 37.62 33.04 56.03
C GLN A 184 38.57 32.47 57.09
N GLU A 185 39.05 31.23 56.90
CA GLU A 185 40.06 30.62 57.76
C GLU A 185 41.38 31.39 57.73
N ALA A 186 41.86 31.81 56.55
CA ALA A 186 43.08 32.59 56.41
C ALA A 186 42.99 33.92 57.17
N VAL A 187 41.86 34.62 57.06
CA VAL A 187 41.60 35.86 57.80
C VAL A 187 41.55 35.60 59.32
N GLN A 188 40.92 34.51 59.76
CA GLN A 188 40.89 34.15 61.18
C GLN A 188 42.29 33.84 61.72
N ARG A 189 43.09 33.05 60.99
CA ARG A 189 44.48 32.74 61.35
C ARG A 189 45.36 33.99 61.39
N GLN A 190 45.20 34.88 60.41
CA GLN A 190 45.92 36.16 60.39
C GLN A 190 45.59 36.98 61.64
N ARG A 191 44.30 37.13 61.99
CA ARG A 191 43.89 37.85 63.21
C ARG A 191 44.45 37.22 64.48
N ALA A 192 44.44 35.89 64.59
CA ALA A 192 45.00 35.19 65.74
C ALA A 192 46.52 35.44 65.86
N GLN A 193 47.25 35.38 64.75
CA GLN A 193 48.68 35.67 64.71
C GLN A 193 48.98 37.13 65.08
N GLU A 194 48.24 38.09 64.53
CA GLU A 194 48.36 39.51 64.90
C GLU A 194 48.09 39.70 66.40
N GLN A 195 47.06 39.04 66.94
CA GLN A 195 46.74 39.11 68.38
C GLN A 195 47.86 38.52 69.26
N GLU A 196 48.47 37.39 68.86
CA GLU A 196 49.62 36.81 69.55
C GLU A 196 50.84 37.73 69.49
N GLN A 197 51.15 38.31 68.33
CA GLN A 197 52.24 39.27 68.17
C GLN A 197 52.03 40.51 69.04
N HIS A 198 50.82 41.06 69.06
CA HIS A 198 50.48 42.19 69.93
C HIS A 198 50.57 41.82 71.41
N ALA A 199 50.12 40.63 71.81
CA ALA A 199 50.24 40.15 73.19
C ALA A 199 51.71 39.97 73.61
N SER A 200 52.55 39.40 72.73
CA SER A 200 53.99 39.27 72.93
C SER A 200 54.64 40.65 73.10
N ALA A 201 54.39 41.57 72.17
CA ALA A 201 54.92 42.93 72.23
C ALA A 201 54.47 43.68 73.51
N ALA A 202 53.22 43.49 73.94
CA ALA A 202 52.72 44.07 75.19
C ALA A 202 53.43 43.49 76.43
N ASN A 203 53.72 42.19 76.43
CA ASN A 203 54.47 41.55 77.50
C ASN A 203 55.93 42.03 77.54
N ASP A 204 56.59 42.15 76.38
CA ASP A 204 57.95 42.68 76.27
C ASP A 204 58.03 44.12 76.78
N LEU A 205 57.06 44.97 76.40
CA LEU A 205 56.96 46.34 76.92
C LEU A 205 56.76 46.38 78.44
N ARG A 206 55.92 45.50 79.00
CA ARG A 206 55.74 45.39 80.46
C ARG A 206 57.01 44.93 81.16
N ALA A 207 57.73 43.95 80.60
CA ALA A 207 58.99 43.47 81.15
C ALA A 207 60.07 44.57 81.12
N TYR A 208 60.15 45.32 80.00
CA TYR A 208 61.03 46.48 79.89
C TYR A 208 60.67 47.57 80.90
N GLN A 209 59.37 47.88 81.06
CA GLN A 209 58.89 48.84 82.05
C GLN A 209 59.22 48.39 83.48
N ALA A 210 59.01 47.12 83.82
CA ALA A 210 59.35 46.56 85.12
C ALA A 210 60.86 46.64 85.41
N ARG A 211 61.70 46.35 84.41
CA ARG A 211 63.15 46.51 84.51
C ARG A 211 63.55 47.97 84.73
N LEU A 212 62.96 48.90 83.98
CA LEU A 212 63.21 50.33 84.14
C LEU A 212 62.80 50.83 85.54
N VAL A 213 61.66 50.36 86.05
CA VAL A 213 61.22 50.67 87.42
C VAL A 213 62.20 50.13 88.45
N ALA A 214 62.66 48.88 88.31
CA ALA A 214 63.66 48.29 89.19
C ALA A 214 65.00 49.06 89.15
N ASP A 215 65.47 49.45 87.95
CA ASP A 215 66.68 50.26 87.78
C ASP A 215 66.52 51.65 88.44
N LEU A 216 65.34 52.29 88.28
CA LEU A 216 65.03 53.57 88.95
C LEU A 216 64.99 53.44 90.47
N GLU A 217 64.41 52.36 91.01
CA GLU A 217 64.40 52.08 92.45
C GLU A 217 65.81 51.83 92.98
N GLN A 218 66.63 51.07 92.25
CA GLN A 218 68.03 50.87 92.60
C GLN A 218 68.80 52.19 92.61
N LEU A 219 68.72 52.99 91.54
CA LEU A 219 69.33 54.32 91.48
C LEU A 219 68.83 55.25 92.58
N ARG A 220 67.54 55.18 92.95
CA ARG A 220 66.99 55.95 94.07
C ARG A 220 67.59 55.52 95.40
N SER A 221 67.74 54.21 95.63
CA SER A 221 68.37 53.67 96.84
C SER A 221 69.85 54.04 96.93
N GLU A 222 70.57 54.03 95.81
CA GLU A 222 71.97 54.46 95.71
C GLU A 222 72.10 55.96 95.98
N ASN A 223 71.23 56.79 95.40
CA ASN A 223 71.17 58.22 95.67
C ASN A 223 70.88 58.51 97.15
N LEU A 224 69.94 57.79 97.77
CA LEU A 224 69.66 57.89 99.21
C LEU A 224 70.89 57.52 100.06
N ARG A 225 71.60 56.44 99.70
CA ARG A 225 72.84 56.05 100.38
C ARG A 225 73.95 57.08 100.21
N LEU A 226 74.11 57.65 99.02
CA LEU A 226 75.07 58.70 98.75
C LEU A 226 74.72 59.99 99.50
N ALA A 227 73.45 60.37 99.55
CA ALA A 227 72.97 61.51 100.33
C ALA A 227 73.25 61.32 101.83
N GLN A 228 72.97 60.13 102.38
CA GLN A 228 73.32 59.81 103.77
C GLN A 228 74.84 59.88 104.02
N ARG A 229 75.66 59.35 103.10
CA ARG A 229 77.12 59.48 103.19
C ARG A 229 77.56 60.95 103.15
N LEU A 230 76.99 61.74 102.25
CA LEU A 230 77.27 63.16 102.14
C LEU A 230 76.90 63.89 103.45
N GLU A 231 75.74 63.60 104.05
CA GLU A 231 75.35 64.14 105.35
C GLU A 231 76.34 63.75 106.46
N THR A 232 76.78 62.49 106.51
CA THR A 232 77.79 62.07 107.51
C THR A 232 79.14 62.76 107.30
N GLU A 233 79.57 62.93 106.05
CA GLU A 233 80.81 63.66 105.73
C GLU A 233 80.67 65.17 106.00
N GLN A 234 79.50 65.76 105.75
CA GLN A 234 79.20 67.14 106.13
C GLN A 234 79.20 67.32 107.65
N GLN A 235 78.63 66.39 108.41
CA GLN A 235 78.67 66.40 109.88
C GLN A 235 80.12 66.35 110.37
N LYS A 236 80.94 65.43 109.84
CA LYS A 236 82.37 65.38 110.12
C LYS A 236 83.08 66.69 109.77
N ASN A 237 82.77 67.27 108.60
CA ASN A 237 83.34 68.56 108.20
C ASN A 237 82.90 69.68 109.14
N THR A 238 81.64 69.74 109.57
CA THR A 238 81.19 70.74 110.55
C THR A 238 81.83 70.53 111.91
N ASP A 239 82.07 69.29 112.33
CA ASP A 239 82.77 68.99 113.58
C ASP A 239 84.26 69.33 113.48
N LEU A 240 84.89 69.11 112.32
CA LEU A 240 86.24 69.58 112.02
C LEU A 240 86.32 71.10 111.97
N VAL A 241 85.36 71.79 111.35
CA VAL A 241 85.27 73.26 111.35
C VAL A 241 85.04 73.78 112.77
N ARG A 242 84.24 73.11 113.60
CA ARG A 242 84.10 73.44 115.02
C ARG A 242 85.39 73.18 115.80
N GLN A 243 86.15 72.14 115.47
CA GLN A 243 87.46 71.88 116.07
C GLN A 243 88.48 72.93 115.63
N ILE A 244 88.49 73.34 114.36
CA ILE A 244 89.30 74.44 113.84
C ILE A 244 88.90 75.74 114.52
N ALA A 245 87.61 76.06 114.64
CA ALA A 245 87.13 77.24 115.36
C ALA A 245 87.47 77.20 116.86
N LYS A 246 87.48 76.02 117.49
CA LYS A 246 88.00 75.85 118.85
C LYS A 246 89.51 76.08 118.91
N LEU A 247 90.28 75.57 117.96
CA LEU A 247 91.73 75.79 117.89
C LEU A 247 92.09 77.26 117.58
N GLU A 248 91.32 77.93 116.73
CA GLU A 248 91.41 79.37 116.45
C GLU A 248 91.01 80.20 117.69
N GLY A 249 90.00 79.74 118.45
CA GLY A 249 89.65 80.31 119.75
C GLY A 249 90.76 80.14 120.80
N TYR A 250 91.45 78.99 120.81
CA TYR A 250 92.62 78.76 121.67
C TYR A 250 93.85 79.59 121.27
N LEU A 251 93.96 80.00 119.99
CA LEU A 251 95.03 80.88 119.51
C LEU A 251 94.78 82.38 119.78
N GLN A 252 93.54 82.78 120.10
CA GLN A 252 93.22 84.18 120.45
C GLN A 252 93.22 84.47 121.96
N THR A 253 93.44 83.47 122.82
CA THR A 253 93.62 83.67 124.27
C THR A 253 94.96 83.13 124.76
N GLY A 254 96.00 83.91 124.46
CA GLY A 254 97.26 84.02 125.19
C GLY A 254 98.02 85.24 124.64
N PRO A 255 98.68 86.10 125.46
CA PRO A 255 99.22 85.81 126.80
C PRO A 255 98.91 86.87 127.87
N THR A 256 98.93 86.41 129.13
CA THR A 256 99.76 86.96 130.23
C THR A 256 100.02 85.83 131.22
#